data_AF-X1LY13-F1
#
_entry.id   AF-X1LY13-F1
#
_cell.length_a   1.000
_cell.length_b   1.000
_cell.length_c   1.000
_cell.angle_alpha   90.00
_cell.angle_beta   90.00
_cell.angle_gamma   90.00
#
_symmetry.space_group_name_H-M   'P 1'
#
loop_
_entity.id
_entity.type
_entity.pdbx_description
1 polymer ?
#
loop_
_entity_poly.entity_id
_entity_poly.type
_entity_poly.pdbx_seq_one_letter_code
_entity_poly.pdbx_strand_id
1 'polypeptide(L)'
;GRVGFMELDVFLGSDYLVTIQKGKLKPMRDFYYKMQNSAGYRKTCFGESAGYLLYRILDVLYKDTRSITNYVSKKLRDLEDEVYEDESKESTAKRIAYLRRKILGLKRIFDPQNEVLSDLSQLKAKFLAEDLNVYFDDIDDYVEKVVNFLENQKYVLKDLLEVHDSLITHTRA
;
A
#
# COMPACT_ATOMS: atom_id res chain seq x y z
N GLY A 1 -13.98 7.56 -2.03
CA GLY A 1 -13.69 7.44 -0.59
C GLY A 1 -12.43 8.21 -0.24
N ARG A 2 -12.34 8.78 0.96
CA ARG A 2 -11.08 9.34 1.49
C ARG A 2 -10.19 8.18 1.94
N VAL A 3 -8.92 8.18 1.55
CA VAL A 3 -7.91 7.26 2.09
C VAL A 3 -7.51 7.82 3.46
N GLY A 4 -7.81 7.08 4.52
CA GLY A 4 -7.38 7.39 5.89
C GLY A 4 -6.25 6.46 6.29
N PHE A 5 -5.37 6.93 7.16
CA PHE A 5 -4.26 6.14 7.70
C PHE A 5 -4.62 5.68 9.10
N MET A 6 -4.28 4.44 9.42
CA MET A 6 -4.46 3.85 10.74
C MET A 6 -3.17 3.14 11.12
N GLU A 7 -2.86 3.19 12.41
CA GLU A 7 -1.63 2.66 12.98
C GLU A 7 -1.94 1.31 13.65
N LEU A 8 -1.07 0.34 13.37
CA LEU A 8 -1.06 -0.98 13.99
C LEU A 8 0.35 -1.20 14.55
N ASP A 9 0.47 -1.24 15.86
CA ASP A 9 1.69 -1.64 16.53
C ASP A 9 1.68 -3.16 16.73
N VAL A 10 2.80 -3.82 16.46
CA VAL A 10 2.93 -5.27 16.61
C VAL A 10 4.18 -5.60 17.41
N PHE A 11 4.00 -6.41 18.46
CA PHE A 11 5.08 -6.92 19.31
C PHE A 11 5.12 -8.44 19.19
N LEU A 12 6.24 -8.96 18.72
CA LEU A 12 6.46 -10.39 18.53
C LEU A 12 7.32 -10.93 19.68
N GLY A 13 6.82 -11.97 20.34
CA GLY A 13 7.56 -12.80 21.29
C GLY A 13 7.90 -14.16 20.71
N SER A 14 8.49 -15.05 21.52
CA SER A 14 8.85 -16.42 21.12
C SER A 14 7.65 -17.27 20.67
N ASP A 15 6.50 -17.06 21.31
CA ASP A 15 5.30 -17.90 21.22
C ASP A 15 4.00 -17.07 21.29
N TYR A 16 4.12 -15.75 21.28
CA TYR A 16 2.99 -14.84 21.33
C TYR A 16 3.19 -13.65 20.39
N LEU A 17 2.07 -13.02 20.03
CA LEU A 17 2.03 -11.79 19.25
C LEU A 17 0.99 -10.87 19.86
N VAL A 18 1.38 -9.62 20.14
CA VAL A 18 0.48 -8.58 20.64
C VAL A 18 0.31 -7.52 19.57
N THR A 19 -0.94 -7.18 19.26
CA THR A 19 -1.29 -6.07 18.38
C THR A 19 -1.99 -4.96 19.15
N ILE A 20 -1.60 -3.71 18.90
CA ILE A 20 -2.30 -2.53 19.41
C ILE A 20 -2.81 -1.73 18.22
N GLN A 21 -4.11 -1.39 18.23
CA GLN A 21 -4.76 -0.70 17.11
C GLN A 21 -5.27 0.66 17.54
N LYS A 22 -4.84 1.71 16.84
CA LYS A 22 -5.45 3.04 16.97
C LYS A 22 -6.55 3.17 15.92
N GLY A 23 -7.78 2.86 16.32
CA GLY A 23 -8.98 2.97 15.48
C GLY A 23 -9.50 1.64 14.95
N LYS A 24 -10.40 1.69 13.96
CA LYS A 24 -11.09 0.51 13.40
C LYS A 24 -10.47 0.10 12.06
N LEU A 25 -9.40 -0.70 12.11
CA LEU A 25 -8.82 -1.36 10.93
C LEU A 25 -9.76 -2.46 10.43
N LYS A 26 -10.49 -2.20 9.34
CA LYS A 26 -11.39 -3.19 8.72
C LYS A 26 -10.69 -4.52 8.40
N PRO A 27 -9.50 -4.55 7.78
CA PRO A 27 -8.80 -5.82 7.50
C PRO A 27 -8.52 -6.62 8.77
N MET A 28 -8.07 -5.96 9.84
CA MET A 28 -7.82 -6.61 11.13
C MET A 28 -9.10 -7.11 11.79
N ARG A 29 -10.16 -6.31 11.81
CA ARG A 29 -11.46 -6.73 12.35
C ARG A 29 -11.98 -7.96 11.62
N ASP A 30 -11.91 -7.95 10.29
CA ASP A 30 -12.40 -9.05 9.46
C ASP A 30 -11.51 -10.31 9.65
N PHE A 31 -10.19 -10.13 9.83
CA PHE A 31 -9.25 -11.20 10.20
C PHE A 31 -9.61 -11.84 11.56
N TYR A 32 -9.77 -11.03 12.62
CA TYR A 32 -10.17 -11.53 13.93
C TYR A 32 -11.52 -12.21 13.93
N TYR A 33 -12.50 -11.61 13.24
CA TYR A 33 -13.83 -12.20 13.10
C TYR A 33 -13.73 -13.58 12.45
N LYS A 34 -12.91 -13.73 11.40
CA LYS A 34 -12.70 -15.03 10.74
C LYS A 34 -12.00 -16.03 11.66
N MET A 35 -10.99 -15.62 12.43
CA MET A 35 -10.35 -16.50 13.43
C MET A 35 -11.31 -16.93 14.54
N GLN A 36 -12.21 -16.05 14.99
CA GLN A 36 -13.19 -16.36 16.02
C GLN A 36 -14.27 -17.34 15.52
N ASN A 37 -14.69 -17.22 14.27
CA ASN A 37 -15.82 -17.99 13.74
C ASN A 37 -15.43 -19.23 12.92
N SER A 38 -14.15 -19.47 12.67
CA SER A 38 -13.68 -20.65 11.94
C SER A 38 -12.55 -21.36 12.67
N ALA A 39 -12.84 -22.53 13.23
CA ALA A 39 -11.83 -23.36 13.91
C ALA A 39 -10.71 -23.79 12.95
N GLY A 40 -11.05 -24.12 11.70
CA GLY A 40 -10.05 -24.46 10.67
C GLY A 40 -9.12 -23.29 10.38
N TYR A 41 -9.67 -22.09 10.13
CA TYR A 41 -8.85 -20.90 9.87
C TYR A 41 -7.97 -20.53 11.07
N ARG A 42 -8.52 -20.61 12.29
CA ARG A 42 -7.77 -20.39 13.52
C ARG A 42 -6.61 -21.37 13.66
N LYS A 43 -6.86 -22.67 13.41
CA LYS A 43 -5.83 -23.70 13.45
C LYS A 43 -4.73 -23.42 12.42
N THR A 44 -5.06 -22.95 11.23
CA THR A 44 -4.05 -22.55 10.24
C THR A 44 -3.25 -21.34 10.72
N CYS A 45 -3.89 -20.31 11.30
CA CYS A 45 -3.19 -19.10 11.77
C CYS A 45 -2.27 -19.34 12.97
N PHE A 46 -2.66 -20.21 13.92
CA PHE A 46 -1.89 -20.52 15.14
C PHE A 46 -1.07 -21.82 15.04
N GLY A 47 -1.13 -22.52 13.91
CA GLY A 47 -0.66 -23.91 13.80
C GLY A 47 0.84 -24.11 13.74
N GLU A 48 1.61 -23.05 13.47
CA GLU A 48 3.06 -23.15 13.23
C GLU A 48 3.88 -22.36 14.25
N SER A 49 3.77 -21.02 14.27
CA SER A 49 4.54 -20.16 15.17
C SER A 49 3.94 -18.76 15.28
N ALA A 50 4.41 -17.97 16.25
CA ALA A 50 4.07 -16.55 16.35
C ALA A 50 4.56 -15.75 15.12
N GLY A 51 5.69 -16.14 14.52
CA GLY A 51 6.19 -15.57 13.27
C GLY A 51 5.25 -15.82 12.09
N TYR A 52 4.71 -17.04 11.97
CA TYR A 52 3.70 -17.33 10.96
C TYR A 52 2.44 -16.49 11.15
N LEU A 53 2.01 -16.30 12.40
CA LEU A 53 0.87 -15.42 12.70
C LEU A 53 1.14 -13.96 12.29
N LEU A 54 2.35 -13.45 12.50
CA LEU A 54 2.77 -12.13 12.02
C LEU A 54 2.65 -12.04 10.50
N TYR A 55 3.21 -13.00 9.77
CA TYR A 55 3.07 -13.09 8.31
C TYR A 55 1.60 -13.00 7.89
N ARG A 56 0.72 -13.80 8.51
CA ARG A 56 -0.72 -13.82 8.17
C ARG A 56 -1.42 -12.50 8.43
N ILE A 57 -1.01 -11.75 9.45
CA ILE A 57 -1.50 -10.40 9.72
C ILE A 57 -1.03 -9.43 8.63
N LEU A 58 0.27 -9.43 8.32
CA LEU A 58 0.85 -8.56 7.30
C LEU A 58 0.26 -8.84 5.90
N ASP A 59 0.11 -10.11 5.52
CA ASP A 59 -0.50 -10.53 4.25
C ASP A 59 -1.92 -9.94 4.07
N VAL A 60 -2.74 -9.96 5.14
CA VAL A 60 -4.08 -9.38 5.09
C VAL A 60 -4.05 -7.85 4.99
N LEU A 61 -3.12 -7.20 5.69
CA LEU A 61 -2.96 -5.74 5.63
C LEU A 61 -2.51 -5.28 4.25
N TYR A 62 -1.47 -5.92 3.70
CA TYR A 62 -0.92 -5.53 2.40
C TYR A 62 -1.82 -5.90 1.23
N LYS A 63 -2.58 -6.99 1.30
CA LYS A 63 -3.63 -7.29 0.30
C LYS A 63 -4.66 -6.17 0.15
N ASP A 64 -5.02 -5.48 1.24
CA ASP A 64 -5.97 -4.37 1.20
C ASP A 64 -5.42 -3.13 0.45
N THR A 65 -4.09 -3.00 0.36
CA THR A 65 -3.43 -1.89 -0.33
C THR A 65 -3.58 -1.91 -1.86
N ARG A 66 -4.03 -3.04 -2.46
CA ARG A 66 -4.42 -3.10 -3.88
C ARG A 66 -5.48 -2.05 -4.25
N SER A 67 -6.34 -1.69 -3.30
CA SER A 67 -7.32 -0.62 -3.50
C SER A 67 -6.67 0.74 -3.78
N ILE A 68 -5.47 0.97 -3.23
CA ILE A 68 -4.70 2.20 -3.39
C ILE A 68 -4.13 2.31 -4.80
N THR A 69 -3.47 1.26 -5.29
CA THR A 69 -2.91 1.26 -6.65
C THR A 69 -4.01 1.40 -7.70
N ASN A 70 -5.12 0.68 -7.54
CA ASN A 70 -6.29 0.81 -8.40
C ASN A 70 -6.89 2.23 -8.40
N TYR A 71 -6.95 2.88 -7.23
CA TYR A 71 -7.40 4.26 -7.12
C TYR A 71 -6.50 5.23 -7.87
N VAL A 72 -5.17 5.10 -7.72
CA VAL A 72 -4.19 5.94 -8.41
C VAL A 72 -4.28 5.74 -9.93
N SER A 73 -4.26 4.50 -10.41
CA SER A 73 -4.36 4.22 -11.85
C SER A 73 -5.67 4.70 -12.46
N LYS A 74 -6.79 4.61 -11.74
CA LYS A 74 -8.06 5.17 -12.21
C LYS A 74 -7.98 6.70 -12.29
N LYS A 75 -7.48 7.35 -11.24
CA LYS A 75 -7.39 8.81 -11.19
C LYS A 75 -6.42 9.38 -12.21
N LEU A 76 -5.35 8.66 -12.54
CA LEU A 76 -4.44 9.05 -13.61
C LEU A 76 -5.13 8.99 -14.96
N ARG A 77 -5.80 7.88 -15.29
CA ARG A 77 -6.58 7.76 -16.55
C ARG A 77 -7.63 8.85 -16.68
N ASP A 78 -8.40 9.11 -15.62
CA ASP A 78 -9.38 10.20 -15.61
C ASP A 78 -8.72 11.57 -15.97
N LEU A 79 -7.46 11.81 -15.53
CA LEU A 79 -6.74 13.04 -15.85
C LEU A 79 -6.13 13.04 -17.25
N GLU A 80 -5.70 11.88 -17.75
CA GLU A 80 -5.22 11.73 -19.12
C GLU A 80 -6.33 12.11 -20.10
N ASP A 81 -7.53 11.53 -19.93
CA ASP A 81 -8.71 11.82 -20.77
C ASP A 81 -9.05 13.33 -20.74
N GLU A 82 -9.04 13.96 -19.56
CA GLU A 82 -9.33 15.39 -19.39
C GLU A 82 -8.33 16.32 -20.10
N VAL A 83 -7.05 15.94 -20.14
CA VAL A 83 -6.03 16.71 -20.87
C VAL A 83 -6.25 16.62 -22.38
N TYR A 84 -6.68 15.46 -22.88
CA TYR A 84 -6.94 15.26 -24.31
C TYR A 84 -8.28 15.83 -24.79
N GLU A 85 -9.31 15.87 -23.94
CA GLU A 85 -10.64 16.38 -24.27
C GLU A 85 -10.75 17.92 -24.18
N ASP A 86 -9.66 18.62 -23.86
CA ASP A 86 -9.57 20.08 -23.67
C ASP A 86 -10.61 20.63 -22.66
N GLU A 87 -10.87 19.85 -21.60
CA GLU A 87 -11.66 20.31 -20.46
C GLU A 87 -10.95 21.48 -19.73
N SER A 88 -11.68 22.27 -18.95
CA SER A 88 -11.19 23.49 -18.28
C SER A 88 -9.75 23.39 -17.75
N LYS A 89 -8.82 23.97 -18.52
CA LYS A 89 -7.36 23.94 -18.33
C LYS A 89 -6.87 24.25 -16.91
N GLU A 90 -7.48 25.24 -16.24
CA GLU A 90 -7.07 25.57 -14.86
C GLU A 90 -7.49 24.50 -13.84
N SER A 91 -8.63 23.84 -14.06
CA SER A 91 -9.13 22.78 -13.20
C SER A 91 -8.25 21.53 -13.29
N THR A 92 -7.83 21.16 -14.51
CA THR A 92 -7.03 19.96 -14.78
C THR A 92 -5.65 20.03 -14.10
N ALA A 93 -4.90 21.14 -14.25
CA ALA A 93 -3.62 21.33 -13.58
C ALA A 93 -3.72 21.21 -12.04
N LYS A 94 -4.76 21.79 -11.43
CA LYS A 94 -5.00 21.67 -9.98
C LYS A 94 -5.23 20.23 -9.54
N ARG A 95 -5.95 19.44 -10.36
CA ARG A 95 -6.23 18.03 -10.07
C ARG A 95 -4.99 17.14 -10.27
N ILE A 96 -4.15 17.42 -11.27
CA ILE A 96 -2.83 16.78 -11.44
C ILE A 96 -1.98 17.02 -10.19
N ALA A 97 -1.85 18.28 -9.76
CA ALA A 97 -1.10 18.63 -8.55
C ALA A 97 -1.64 17.94 -7.29
N TYR A 98 -2.97 17.82 -7.18
CA TYR A 98 -3.63 17.12 -6.08
C TYR A 98 -3.30 15.62 -6.06
N LEU A 99 -3.34 14.93 -7.21
CA LEU A 99 -2.98 13.52 -7.28
C LEU A 99 -1.49 13.30 -6.99
N ARG A 100 -0.61 14.18 -7.49
CA ARG A 100 0.83 14.15 -7.16
C ARG A 100 1.06 14.26 -5.65
N ARG A 101 0.38 15.18 -4.97
CA ARG A 101 0.47 15.33 -3.49
C ARG A 101 -0.02 14.08 -2.76
N LYS A 102 -1.09 13.44 -3.25
CA LYS A 102 -1.58 12.16 -2.70
C LYS A 102 -0.54 11.06 -2.83
N ILE A 103 0.06 10.89 -4.02
CA ILE A 103 1.10 9.88 -4.25
C ILE A 103 2.31 10.11 -3.33
N LEU A 104 2.75 11.36 -3.16
CA LEU A 104 3.80 11.69 -2.20
C LEU A 104 3.42 11.32 -0.75
N GLY A 105 2.16 11.53 -0.37
CA GLY A 105 1.65 11.10 0.94
C GLY A 105 1.67 9.59 1.13
N LEU A 106 1.34 8.82 0.08
CA LEU A 106 1.42 7.36 0.09
C LEU A 106 2.87 6.88 0.20
N LYS A 107 3.80 7.47 -0.54
CA LYS A 107 5.23 7.14 -0.46
C LYS A 107 5.81 7.35 0.94
N ARG A 108 5.46 8.45 1.61
CA ARG A 108 5.86 8.69 3.01
C ARG A 108 5.42 7.59 3.99
N ILE A 109 4.50 6.73 3.59
CA ILE A 109 4.02 5.60 4.40
C ILE A 109 4.65 4.30 3.93
N PHE A 110 4.69 4.05 2.61
CA PHE A 110 5.22 2.82 2.06
C PHE A 110 6.75 2.75 2.08
N ASP A 111 7.46 3.86 1.87
CA ASP A 111 8.93 3.89 1.86
C ASP A 111 9.53 3.36 3.19
N PRO A 112 9.14 3.84 4.40
CA PRO A 112 9.66 3.29 5.65
C PRO A 112 9.16 1.86 5.93
N GLN A 113 7.97 1.49 5.45
CA GLN A 113 7.47 0.11 5.58
C GLN A 113 8.28 -0.87 4.73
N ASN A 114 8.71 -0.45 3.54
CA ASN A 114 9.56 -1.24 2.65
C ASN A 114 10.90 -1.53 3.30
N GLU A 115 11.53 -0.54 3.94
CA GLU A 115 12.78 -0.74 4.68
C GLU A 115 12.60 -1.76 5.82
N VAL A 116 11.55 -1.61 6.64
CA VAL A 116 11.27 -2.54 7.74
C VAL A 116 10.95 -3.96 7.26
N LEU A 117 10.24 -4.10 6.13
CA LEU A 117 9.93 -5.40 5.56
C LEU A 117 11.16 -6.07 4.94
N SER A 118 12.03 -5.31 4.30
CA SER A 118 13.27 -5.83 3.76
C SER A 118 14.23 -6.29 4.86
N ASP A 119 14.27 -5.56 5.98
CA ASP A 119 14.96 -6.04 7.18
C ASP A 119 14.31 -7.32 7.72
N LEU A 120 12.99 -7.40 7.74
CA LEU A 120 12.23 -8.56 8.22
C LEU A 120 12.39 -9.80 7.34
N SER A 121 12.47 -9.64 6.03
CA SER A 121 12.67 -10.73 5.06
C SER A 121 14.10 -11.31 5.15
N GLN A 122 15.09 -10.45 5.47
CA GLN A 122 16.48 -10.84 5.66
C GLN A 122 16.81 -11.31 7.09
N LEU A 123 15.95 -11.00 8.06
CA LEU A 123 16.14 -11.32 9.48
C LEU A 123 16.11 -12.83 9.70
N LYS A 124 17.30 -13.43 9.83
CA LYS A 124 17.49 -14.76 10.45
C LYS A 124 17.27 -14.68 11.97
N ALA A 125 16.10 -14.20 12.39
CA ALA A 125 15.78 -14.13 13.80
C ALA A 125 15.58 -15.54 14.36
N LYS A 126 16.14 -15.84 15.55
CA LYS A 126 16.03 -17.17 16.20
C LYS A 126 14.58 -17.65 16.43
N PHE A 127 13.60 -16.75 16.32
CA PHE A 127 12.16 -16.99 16.50
C PHE A 127 11.38 -17.07 15.18
N LEU A 128 12.02 -16.83 14.04
CA LEU A 128 11.49 -17.12 12.71
C LEU A 128 12.16 -18.42 12.25
N ALA A 129 11.39 -19.48 12.09
CA ALA A 129 11.92 -20.71 11.48
C ALA A 129 12.48 -20.38 10.09
N GLU A 130 13.56 -21.03 9.65
CA GLU A 130 14.18 -20.76 8.34
C GLU A 130 13.18 -20.87 7.17
N ASP A 131 12.13 -21.70 7.33
CA ASP A 131 11.04 -21.88 6.37
C ASP A 131 10.12 -20.65 6.21
N LEU A 132 10.18 -19.68 7.12
CA LEU A 132 9.29 -18.50 7.07
C LEU A 132 9.80 -17.36 6.19
N ASN A 133 11.09 -17.35 5.83
CA ASN A 133 11.68 -16.27 5.04
C ASN A 133 10.94 -16.08 3.71
N VAL A 134 10.60 -17.18 3.03
CA VAL A 134 9.85 -17.14 1.75
C VAL A 134 8.52 -16.39 1.88
N TYR A 135 7.85 -16.48 3.02
CA TYR A 135 6.58 -15.78 3.23
C TYR A 135 6.77 -14.27 3.44
N PHE A 136 7.87 -13.85 4.08
CA PHE A 136 8.19 -12.44 4.26
C PHE A 136 8.77 -11.83 2.98
N ASP A 137 9.57 -12.60 2.24
CA ASP A 137 10.05 -12.25 0.89
C ASP A 137 8.87 -11.90 -0.02
N ASP A 138 7.81 -12.72 -0.07
CA ASP A 138 6.60 -12.45 -0.86
C ASP A 138 5.93 -11.09 -0.52
N ILE A 139 5.96 -10.70 0.76
CA ILE A 139 5.38 -9.42 1.21
C ILE A 139 6.31 -8.25 0.85
N ASP A 140 7.61 -8.42 1.06
CA ASP A 140 8.64 -7.43 0.70
C ASP A 140 8.56 -7.12 -0.81
N ASP A 141 8.56 -8.17 -1.64
CA ASP A 141 8.38 -8.12 -3.08
C ASP A 141 7.13 -7.35 -3.50
N TYR A 142 6.03 -7.56 -2.76
CA TYR A 142 4.76 -6.90 -3.03
C TYR A 142 4.83 -5.41 -2.70
N VAL A 143 5.39 -5.04 -1.55
CA VAL A 143 5.52 -3.64 -1.12
C VAL A 143 6.49 -2.89 -2.02
N GLU A 144 7.59 -3.52 -2.43
CA GLU A 144 8.54 -2.94 -3.38
C GLU A 144 7.85 -2.62 -4.71
N LYS A 145 7.02 -3.55 -5.22
CA LYS A 145 6.19 -3.32 -6.43
C LYS A 145 5.24 -2.13 -6.24
N VAL A 146 4.65 -1.94 -5.06
CA VAL A 146 3.78 -0.79 -4.76
C VAL A 146 4.58 0.51 -4.73
N VAL A 147 5.76 0.53 -4.09
CA VAL A 147 6.64 1.70 -4.05
C VAL A 147 7.10 2.11 -5.45
N ASN A 148 7.57 1.14 -6.24
CA ASN A 148 7.99 1.33 -7.62
C ASN A 148 6.84 1.81 -8.51
N PHE A 149 5.64 1.25 -8.33
CA PHE A 149 4.44 1.74 -8.99
C PHE A 149 4.20 3.22 -8.67
N LEU A 150 4.16 3.61 -7.39
CA LEU A 150 3.91 5.00 -6.98
C LEU A 150 4.98 5.96 -7.52
N GLU A 151 6.24 5.52 -7.60
CA GLU A 151 7.32 6.31 -8.19
C GLU A 151 7.09 6.53 -9.69
N ASN A 152 6.74 5.46 -10.43
CA ASN A 152 6.42 5.56 -11.85
C ASN A 152 5.26 6.52 -12.13
N GLN A 153 4.19 6.48 -11.31
CA GLN A 153 3.04 7.38 -11.49
C GLN A 153 3.40 8.86 -11.30
N LYS A 154 4.44 9.19 -10.52
CA LYS A 154 4.92 10.58 -10.40
C LYS A 154 5.53 11.10 -11.69
N TYR A 155 6.26 10.24 -12.42
CA TYR A 155 6.83 10.60 -13.71
C TYR A 155 5.71 10.83 -14.73
N VAL A 156 4.74 9.92 -14.81
CA VAL A 156 3.61 10.09 -15.74
C VAL A 156 2.82 11.36 -15.46
N LEU A 157 2.59 11.72 -14.19
CA LEU A 157 1.92 12.98 -13.85
C LEU A 157 2.74 14.24 -14.19
N LYS A 158 4.07 14.14 -14.17
CA LYS A 158 4.95 15.23 -14.59
C LYS A 158 4.81 15.45 -16.09
N ASP A 159 4.91 14.37 -16.86
CA ASP A 159 4.81 14.40 -18.32
C ASP A 159 3.42 14.88 -18.76
N LEU A 160 2.36 14.42 -18.08
CA LEU A 160 0.99 14.86 -18.34
C LEU A 160 0.80 16.37 -18.10
N LEU A 161 1.44 16.93 -17.08
CA LEU A 161 1.41 18.37 -16.82
C LEU A 161 2.13 19.15 -17.94
N GLU A 162 3.26 18.65 -18.42
CA GLU A 162 4.02 19.27 -19.52
C GLU A 162 3.23 19.27 -20.83
N VAL A 163 2.54 18.16 -21.14
CA VAL A 163 1.61 18.07 -22.29
C VAL A 163 0.48 19.09 -22.15
N HIS A 164 -0.15 19.14 -20.97
CA HIS A 164 -1.21 20.09 -20.69
C HIS A 164 -0.77 21.56 -20.88
N ASP A 165 0.40 21.93 -20.35
CA ASP A 165 0.94 23.29 -20.48
C ASP A 165 1.30 23.64 -21.94
N SER A 166 1.78 22.65 -22.71
CA SER A 166 2.04 22.79 -24.15
C SER A 166 0.75 23.03 -24.94
N LEU A 167 -0.31 22.28 -24.64
CA LEU A 167 -1.63 22.45 -25.27
C LEU A 167 -2.21 23.84 -24.97
N ILE A 168 -2.13 24.32 -23.72
CA ILE A 168 -2.55 25.69 -23.37
C ILE A 168 -1.80 26.74 -24.17
N THR A 169 -0.49 26.58 -24.32
CA THR A 169 0.35 27.54 -25.04
C THR A 169 -0.03 27.59 -26.52
N HIS A 170 -0.29 26.44 -27.15
CA HIS A 170 -0.72 26.37 -28.54
C HIS A 170 -2.14 26.90 -28.78
N THR A 171 -3.08 26.78 -27.83
CA THR A 171 -4.44 27.35 -27.99
C THR A 171 -4.48 28.88 -27.79
N ARG A 172 -3.44 29.47 -27.19
CA ARG A 172 -3.36 30.92 -26.91
C ARG A 172 -2.63 31.71 -28.01
N ALA A 173 -2.00 31.04 -28.96
CA ALA A 173 -1.34 31.62 -30.13
C ALA A 173 -2.31 31.68 -31.32
#